data_AF-A0AAV6G070-F1
#
_entry.id   AF-A0AAV6G070-F1
#
_cell.length_a   1.000
_cell.length_b   1.000
_cell.length_c   1.000
_cell.angle_alpha   90.00
_cell.angle_beta   90.00
_cell.angle_gamma   90.00
#
_symmetry.space_group_name_H-M   'P 1'
#
loop_
_entity.id
_entity.type
_entity.pdbx_description
1 polymer ?
#
loop_
_entity_poly.entity_id
_entity_poly.type
_entity_poly.pdbx_seq_one_letter_code
_entity_poly.pdbx_strand_id
1 'polypeptide(L)'
;MWLSGSFEHPHAHASLCVNEYVKVCPNAAVIVVKMAEEEAERECNTREVIVALRKRFQELITGLKESSESALDASSSFCQEFCQVLVEHGSRWKTEEDPLPLLEMYTVAILSYAEATPSLSPECEQAPLVLDKLGLSCMDLLLSLSEQVPGALWEEFQSSVKLAHAILLESGNSQLQTLSAVAAESGIWTNSTLCSVLSNETPETEKVNEFLVVEGPVLLDMRIKHLIKQNEVEKAARLAKVCTEFPEFGGKRNFKQAYLVCLCGTSSTEQLKQEIAEVDCKDALDMICNLESEGDEKGAFSLCSAFLKRQLVQGDVYCAWELTLLWSKLLMRLESAQAFLDQCRQLVILSTSVYHILLLIKVIQSEVENVGLPVCIEMCIQALKMGASDGEDSKATICKTISCLMPNDLEVKRACQLTEFLLKPTVDSYYAVETLFNEPDQKLEEESLPIPNSLRCDLLLALKTQWPFDPEFWDWKTLKRNCLTLMGDEASIVSSIDELNDNEEPDEL
;
A
#
# COMPACT_ATOMS: atom_id res chain seq x y z
N MET A 1 -53.39 -21.81 -30.46
CA MET A 1 -52.66 -23.04 -30.86
C MET A 1 -52.29 -22.85 -32.32
N TRP A 2 -51.04 -23.16 -32.68
CA TRP A 2 -50.36 -23.04 -33.99
C TRP A 2 -49.29 -21.95 -34.10
N LEU A 3 -48.16 -22.41 -34.63
CA LEU A 3 -46.78 -21.92 -34.57
C LEU A 3 -46.41 -21.06 -35.80
N SER A 4 -45.21 -20.48 -35.68
CA SER A 4 -44.15 -20.32 -36.70
C SER A 4 -44.03 -19.01 -37.50
N GLY A 5 -42.91 -18.30 -37.21
CA GLY A 5 -41.89 -17.91 -38.18
C GLY A 5 -42.01 -16.54 -38.87
N SER A 6 -41.07 -15.63 -38.62
CA SER A 6 -40.08 -15.10 -39.61
C SER A 6 -39.32 -13.87 -39.09
N PHE A 7 -38.03 -13.82 -39.43
CA PHE A 7 -37.09 -12.70 -39.32
C PHE A 7 -37.61 -11.40 -39.98
N GLU A 8 -37.27 -10.22 -39.43
CA GLU A 8 -36.74 -9.07 -40.19
C GLU A 8 -36.27 -7.86 -39.31
N HIS A 9 -35.18 -7.24 -39.78
CA HIS A 9 -34.32 -6.13 -39.32
C HIS A 9 -34.79 -5.03 -38.32
N PRO A 10 -33.92 -4.57 -37.38
CA PRO A 10 -34.09 -3.33 -36.60
C PRO A 10 -33.64 -2.03 -37.32
N HIS A 11 -33.04 -2.10 -38.51
CA HIS A 11 -32.44 -0.92 -39.17
C HIS A 11 -33.44 0.09 -39.76
N ALA A 12 -34.72 -0.27 -39.90
CA ALA A 12 -35.73 0.64 -40.47
C ALA A 12 -36.34 1.60 -39.44
N HIS A 13 -36.29 1.30 -38.14
CA HIS A 13 -36.92 2.15 -37.11
C HIS A 13 -36.06 3.31 -36.63
N ALA A 14 -34.73 3.23 -36.75
CA ALA A 14 -33.81 4.32 -36.35
C ALA A 14 -33.81 5.50 -37.35
N SER A 15 -34.02 5.24 -38.65
CA SER A 15 -34.03 6.29 -39.69
C SER A 15 -35.33 7.11 -39.68
N LEU A 16 -36.44 6.55 -39.19
CA LEU A 16 -37.71 7.26 -39.04
C LEU A 16 -37.74 8.20 -37.82
N CYS A 17 -37.03 7.89 -36.73
CA CYS A 17 -36.94 8.79 -35.56
C CYS A 17 -36.09 10.04 -35.79
N VAL A 18 -35.06 9.99 -36.64
CA VAL A 18 -34.26 11.18 -36.99
C VAL A 18 -35.07 12.13 -37.89
N ASN A 19 -35.88 11.59 -38.81
CA ASN A 19 -36.68 12.39 -39.73
C ASN A 19 -37.92 13.06 -39.07
N GLU A 20 -38.45 12.51 -37.98
CA GLU A 20 -39.53 13.17 -37.22
C GLU A 20 -39.02 14.17 -36.17
N TYR A 21 -37.83 13.98 -35.59
CA TYR A 21 -37.25 14.94 -34.63
C TYR A 21 -36.76 16.24 -35.29
N VAL A 22 -36.28 16.18 -36.54
CA VAL A 22 -35.83 17.37 -37.29
C VAL A 22 -37.01 18.29 -37.69
N LYS A 23 -38.26 17.80 -37.68
CA LYS A 23 -39.45 18.61 -37.99
C LYS A 23 -39.98 19.45 -36.82
N VAL A 24 -39.53 19.22 -35.58
CA VAL A 24 -40.14 19.84 -34.39
C VAL A 24 -39.31 20.97 -33.77
N CYS A 25 -38.00 21.06 -34.05
CA CYS A 25 -37.17 22.18 -33.58
C CYS A 25 -36.11 22.60 -34.63
N PRO A 26 -36.28 23.75 -35.31
CA PRO A 26 -35.26 24.31 -36.20
C PRO A 26 -33.91 24.53 -35.50
N ASN A 27 -33.94 24.76 -34.18
CA ASN A 27 -32.76 24.95 -33.36
C ASN A 27 -31.95 23.66 -33.12
N ALA A 28 -32.55 22.48 -33.23
CA ALA A 28 -31.83 21.21 -33.03
C ALA A 28 -30.89 20.91 -34.22
N ALA A 29 -31.34 21.15 -35.44
CA ALA A 29 -30.50 21.03 -36.64
C ALA A 29 -29.35 22.05 -36.65
N VAL A 30 -29.61 23.28 -36.21
CA VAL A 30 -28.57 24.33 -36.11
C VAL A 30 -27.55 24.00 -35.02
N ILE A 31 -27.95 23.41 -33.89
CA ILE A 31 -27.02 22.97 -32.84
C ILE A 31 -26.16 21.81 -33.34
N VAL A 32 -26.73 20.81 -34.01
CA VAL A 32 -25.97 19.68 -34.57
C VAL A 32 -24.99 20.15 -35.66
N VAL A 33 -25.39 21.08 -36.53
CA VAL A 33 -24.50 21.65 -37.55
C VAL A 33 -23.39 22.48 -36.90
N LYS A 34 -23.69 23.31 -35.90
CA LYS A 34 -22.66 24.07 -35.18
C LYS A 34 -21.69 23.17 -34.42
N MET A 35 -22.18 22.11 -33.79
CA MET A 35 -21.32 21.12 -33.13
C MET A 35 -20.41 20.42 -34.13
N ALA A 36 -20.93 20.03 -35.30
CA ALA A 36 -20.14 19.43 -36.38
C ALA A 36 -19.14 20.42 -37.01
N GLU A 37 -19.50 21.70 -37.13
CA GLU A 37 -18.59 22.77 -37.59
C GLU A 37 -17.46 23.03 -36.58
N GLU A 38 -17.77 23.09 -35.29
CA GLU A 38 -16.76 23.23 -34.23
C GLU A 38 -15.83 22.00 -34.13
N GLU A 39 -16.37 20.80 -34.34
CA GLU A 39 -15.60 19.55 -34.37
C GLU A 39 -14.67 19.49 -35.59
N ALA A 40 -15.17 19.88 -36.77
CA ALA A 40 -14.38 19.97 -37.99
C ALA A 40 -13.29 21.07 -37.91
N GLU A 41 -13.56 22.20 -37.25
CA GLU A 41 -12.54 23.25 -37.02
C GLU A 41 -11.44 22.77 -36.05
N ARG A 42 -11.78 21.99 -35.02
CA ARG A 42 -10.79 21.37 -34.12
C ARG A 42 -9.94 20.32 -34.84
N GLU A 43 -10.56 19.49 -35.67
CA GLU A 43 -9.86 18.46 -36.47
C GLU A 43 -8.90 19.11 -37.48
N CYS A 44 -9.31 20.20 -38.14
CA CYS A 44 -8.48 20.98 -39.05
C CYS A 44 -7.26 21.60 -38.35
N ASN A 45 -7.47 22.22 -37.18
CA ASN A 45 -6.38 22.79 -36.38
C ASN A 45 -5.38 21.71 -35.90
N THR A 46 -5.86 20.54 -35.52
CA THR A 46 -5.02 19.42 -35.09
C THR A 46 -4.10 18.95 -36.22
N ARG A 47 -4.66 18.78 -37.42
CA ARG A 47 -3.89 18.36 -38.61
C ARG A 47 -2.80 19.36 -38.97
N GLU A 48 -3.08 20.65 -38.92
CA GLU A 48 -2.07 21.70 -39.18
C GLU A 48 -0.93 21.66 -38.16
N VAL A 49 -1.25 21.42 -36.88
CA VAL A 49 -0.26 21.27 -35.81
C VAL A 49 0.65 20.05 -36.03
N ILE A 50 0.08 18.90 -36.45
CA ILE A 50 0.86 17.68 -36.73
C ILE A 50 1.76 17.85 -37.97
N VAL A 51 1.29 18.55 -39.01
CA VAL A 51 2.12 18.87 -40.18
C VAL A 51 3.29 19.78 -39.79
N ALA A 52 3.03 20.81 -38.97
CA ALA A 52 4.09 21.68 -38.47
C ALA A 52 5.11 20.93 -37.61
N LEU A 53 4.64 20.00 -36.76
CA LEU A 53 5.49 19.13 -35.94
C LEU A 53 6.42 18.26 -36.81
N ARG A 54 5.87 17.59 -37.84
CA ARG A 54 6.64 16.76 -38.76
C ARG A 54 7.74 17.58 -39.45
N LYS A 55 7.40 18.80 -39.90
CA LYS A 55 8.37 19.72 -40.51
C LYS A 55 9.49 20.08 -39.52
N ARG A 56 9.14 20.39 -38.28
CA ARG A 56 10.13 20.76 -37.24
C ARG A 56 11.08 19.61 -36.92
N PHE A 57 10.60 18.37 -36.84
CA PHE A 57 11.49 17.21 -36.69
C PHE A 57 12.38 16.98 -37.90
N GLN A 58 11.86 17.18 -39.13
CA GLN A 58 12.69 17.09 -40.35
C GLN A 58 13.79 18.16 -40.39
N GLU A 59 13.50 19.38 -39.93
CA GLU A 59 14.49 20.45 -39.79
C GLU A 59 15.60 20.04 -38.80
N LEU A 60 15.25 19.43 -37.66
CA LEU A 60 16.23 18.90 -36.70
C LEU A 60 17.10 17.77 -37.29
N ILE A 61 16.48 16.83 -38.02
CA ILE A 61 17.21 15.73 -38.68
C ILE A 61 18.16 16.26 -39.75
N THR A 62 17.74 17.28 -40.50
CA THR A 62 18.58 17.91 -41.52
C THR A 62 19.75 18.65 -40.87
N GLY A 63 19.49 19.41 -39.80
CA GLY A 63 20.51 20.08 -39.01
C GLY A 63 21.54 19.10 -38.40
N LEU A 64 21.10 17.94 -37.92
CA LEU A 64 21.98 16.88 -37.44
C LEU A 64 22.93 16.37 -38.54
N LYS A 65 22.41 16.16 -39.76
CA LYS A 65 23.20 15.66 -40.91
C LYS A 65 24.17 16.69 -41.48
N GLU A 66 23.82 17.96 -41.40
CA GLU A 66 24.59 19.09 -41.97
C GLU A 66 25.47 19.81 -40.94
N SER A 67 25.48 19.34 -39.68
CA SER A 67 26.21 19.99 -38.59
C SER A 67 27.71 20.05 -38.85
N SER A 68 28.31 21.19 -38.52
CA SER A 68 29.77 21.40 -38.53
C SER A 68 30.43 21.07 -37.19
N GLU A 69 29.65 20.71 -36.18
CA GLU A 69 30.10 20.34 -34.83
C GLU A 69 30.64 18.90 -34.79
N SER A 70 31.15 18.48 -33.63
CA SER A 70 31.51 17.08 -33.42
C SER A 70 30.24 16.21 -33.45
N ALA A 71 30.35 14.97 -33.91
CA ALA A 71 29.20 14.06 -34.00
C ALA A 71 28.53 13.83 -32.63
N LEU A 72 29.31 13.89 -31.54
CA LEU A 72 28.81 13.77 -30.17
C LEU A 72 27.97 15.00 -29.79
N ASP A 73 28.50 16.20 -29.99
CA ASP A 73 27.84 17.46 -29.61
C ASP A 73 26.55 17.66 -30.42
N ALA A 74 26.61 17.40 -31.73
CA ALA A 74 25.44 17.46 -32.62
C ALA A 74 24.34 16.46 -32.19
N SER A 75 24.73 15.25 -31.78
CA SER A 75 23.77 14.24 -31.28
C SER A 75 23.14 14.64 -29.96
N SER A 76 23.90 15.26 -29.07
CA SER A 76 23.37 15.75 -27.78
C SER A 76 22.43 16.95 -27.98
N SER A 77 22.79 17.92 -28.83
CA SER A 77 21.91 19.05 -29.16
C SER A 77 20.61 18.55 -29.80
N PHE A 78 20.71 17.60 -30.74
CA PHE A 78 19.53 16.97 -31.34
C PHE A 78 18.62 16.33 -30.28
N CYS A 79 19.16 15.54 -29.35
CA CYS A 79 18.37 14.90 -28.30
C CYS A 79 17.66 15.93 -27.41
N GLN A 80 18.35 17.01 -27.04
CA GLN A 80 17.80 18.08 -26.21
C GLN A 80 16.68 18.85 -26.94
N GLU A 81 16.94 19.27 -28.17
CA GLU A 81 15.96 20.00 -29.00
C GLU A 81 14.75 19.13 -29.35
N PHE A 82 14.97 17.85 -29.65
CA PHE A 82 13.91 16.88 -29.89
C PHE A 82 12.98 16.75 -28.67
N CYS A 83 13.54 16.60 -27.47
CA CYS A 83 12.77 16.57 -26.23
C CYS A 83 12.02 17.89 -25.99
N GLN A 84 12.64 19.03 -26.29
CA GLN A 84 11.98 20.34 -26.17
C GLN A 84 10.78 20.45 -27.10
N VAL A 85 10.90 20.05 -28.37
CA VAL A 85 9.79 20.03 -29.33
C VAL A 85 8.63 19.15 -28.83
N LEU A 86 8.95 17.97 -28.27
CA LEU A 86 7.94 17.08 -27.68
C LEU A 86 7.19 17.72 -26.51
N VAL A 87 7.89 18.37 -25.58
CA VAL A 87 7.25 19.03 -24.43
C VAL A 87 6.41 20.22 -24.87
N GLU A 88 6.91 21.04 -25.81
CA GLU A 88 6.19 22.20 -26.36
C GLU A 88 4.90 21.81 -27.11
N HIS A 89 4.91 20.66 -27.79
CA HIS A 89 3.72 20.15 -28.49
C HIS A 89 2.78 19.36 -27.58
N GLY A 90 3.32 18.50 -26.71
CA GLY A 90 2.54 17.68 -25.78
C GLY A 90 1.78 18.52 -24.75
N SER A 91 2.36 19.64 -24.29
CA SER A 91 1.70 20.56 -23.34
C SER A 91 0.45 21.27 -23.88
N ARG A 92 0.19 21.20 -25.19
CA ARG A 92 -1.01 21.78 -25.82
C ARG A 92 -2.25 20.93 -25.63
N TRP A 93 -2.08 19.66 -25.27
CA TRP A 93 -3.16 18.68 -25.17
C TRP A 93 -3.21 18.13 -23.75
N LYS A 94 -4.41 18.05 -23.17
CA LYS A 94 -4.61 17.34 -21.91
C LYS A 94 -4.96 15.91 -22.23
N THR A 95 -4.19 14.97 -21.70
CA THR A 95 -4.38 13.52 -21.87
C THR A 95 -5.78 13.03 -21.52
N GLU A 96 -6.49 13.72 -20.62
CA GLU A 96 -7.83 13.36 -20.17
C GLU A 96 -8.96 13.91 -21.05
N GLU A 97 -8.70 14.97 -21.83
CA GLU A 97 -9.74 15.67 -22.62
C GLU A 97 -9.69 15.27 -24.11
N ASP A 98 -8.50 15.11 -24.69
CA ASP A 98 -8.33 14.69 -26.08
C ASP A 98 -6.99 13.97 -26.30
N PRO A 99 -6.95 12.63 -26.15
CA PRO A 99 -5.71 11.86 -26.19
C PRO A 99 -5.27 11.44 -27.60
N LEU A 100 -6.14 11.55 -28.62
CA LEU A 100 -5.84 11.12 -29.99
C LEU A 100 -4.75 11.98 -30.66
N PRO A 101 -4.76 13.33 -30.54
CA PRO A 101 -3.67 14.18 -31.03
C PRO A 101 -2.31 13.84 -30.42
N LEU A 102 -2.28 13.37 -29.16
CA LEU A 102 -1.06 12.94 -28.51
C LEU A 102 -0.54 11.62 -29.12
N LEU A 103 -1.42 10.71 -29.50
CA LEU A 103 -1.03 9.48 -30.19
C LEU A 103 -0.42 9.80 -31.56
N GLU A 104 -1.02 10.70 -32.32
CA GLU A 104 -0.45 11.18 -33.59
C GLU A 104 0.92 11.84 -33.39
N MET A 105 1.06 12.68 -32.36
CA MET A 105 2.34 13.30 -31.99
C MET A 105 3.40 12.24 -31.70
N TYR A 106 3.10 11.24 -30.86
CA TYR A 106 4.03 10.14 -30.58
C TYR A 106 4.35 9.31 -31.82
N THR A 107 3.36 9.07 -32.68
CA THR A 107 3.54 8.35 -33.95
C THR A 107 4.60 9.03 -34.82
N VAL A 108 4.45 10.36 -35.02
CA VAL A 108 5.40 11.16 -35.80
C VAL A 108 6.76 11.23 -35.12
N ALA A 109 6.80 11.41 -33.81
CA ALA A 109 8.05 11.51 -33.06
C ALA A 109 8.87 10.22 -33.11
N ILE A 110 8.22 9.06 -32.89
CA ILE A 110 8.88 7.74 -32.93
C ILE A 110 9.52 7.49 -34.29
N LEU A 111 8.77 7.74 -35.37
CA LEU A 111 9.30 7.56 -36.72
C LEU A 111 10.44 8.53 -37.02
N SER A 112 10.29 9.81 -36.65
CA SER A 112 11.31 10.83 -36.87
C SER A 112 12.61 10.51 -36.11
N TYR A 113 12.51 10.01 -34.87
CA TYR A 113 13.67 9.61 -34.08
C TYR A 113 14.38 8.39 -34.68
N ALA A 114 13.62 7.40 -35.16
CA ALA A 114 14.18 6.25 -35.86
C ALA A 114 14.92 6.68 -37.14
N GLU A 115 14.37 7.59 -37.94
CA GLU A 115 15.04 8.15 -39.13
C GLU A 115 16.31 8.94 -38.82
N ALA A 116 16.38 9.56 -37.63
CA ALA A 116 17.58 10.26 -37.15
C ALA A 116 18.69 9.31 -36.67
N THR A 117 18.30 8.12 -36.18
CA THR A 117 19.20 7.17 -35.49
C THR A 117 20.47 6.83 -36.26
N PRO A 118 20.45 6.58 -37.60
CA PRO A 118 21.67 6.30 -38.35
C PRO A 118 22.69 7.45 -38.38
N SER A 119 22.27 8.68 -38.06
CA SER A 119 23.11 9.89 -38.03
C SER A 119 23.57 10.26 -36.61
N LEU A 120 23.12 9.54 -35.58
CA LEU A 120 23.53 9.76 -34.20
C LEU A 120 24.87 9.09 -33.89
N SER A 121 25.67 9.73 -33.05
CA SER A 121 26.90 9.15 -32.54
C SER A 121 26.60 8.00 -31.57
N PRO A 122 27.24 6.83 -31.71
CA PRO A 122 27.11 5.73 -30.75
C PRO A 122 27.68 6.08 -29.37
N GLU A 123 28.49 7.14 -29.26
CA GLU A 123 29.06 7.64 -28.00
C GLU A 123 28.06 8.53 -27.23
N CYS A 124 26.92 8.89 -27.83
CA CYS A 124 25.91 9.73 -27.20
C CYS A 124 25.03 8.92 -26.24
N GLU A 125 25.27 9.04 -24.93
CA GLU A 125 24.48 8.35 -23.90
C GLU A 125 23.01 8.80 -23.85
N GLN A 126 22.70 10.02 -24.31
CA GLN A 126 21.34 10.55 -24.31
C GLN A 126 20.45 9.88 -25.38
N ALA A 127 21.03 9.44 -26.49
CA ALA A 127 20.28 8.92 -27.62
C ALA A 127 19.40 7.69 -27.25
N PRO A 128 19.95 6.61 -26.67
CA PRO A 128 19.13 5.47 -26.26
C PRO A 128 18.12 5.84 -25.16
N LEU A 129 18.45 6.77 -24.27
CA LEU A 129 17.56 7.17 -23.17
C LEU A 129 16.32 7.92 -23.67
N VAL A 130 16.48 8.80 -24.66
CA VAL A 130 15.35 9.52 -25.27
C VAL A 130 14.41 8.54 -25.96
N LEU A 131 14.94 7.57 -26.70
CA LEU A 131 14.14 6.57 -27.38
C LEU A 131 13.37 5.66 -26.41
N ASP A 132 14.03 5.19 -25.34
CA ASP A 132 13.36 4.42 -24.28
C ASP A 132 12.22 5.22 -23.63
N LYS A 133 12.48 6.48 -23.26
CA LYS A 133 11.46 7.35 -22.66
C LYS A 133 10.32 7.64 -23.62
N LEU A 134 10.61 7.85 -24.91
CA LEU A 134 9.60 8.06 -25.93
C LEU A 134 8.68 6.86 -26.08
N GLY A 135 9.25 5.65 -26.14
CA GLY A 135 8.50 4.40 -26.19
C GLY A 135 7.61 4.22 -24.95
N LEU A 136 8.16 4.40 -23.75
CA LEU A 136 7.41 4.27 -22.49
C LEU A 136 6.28 5.29 -22.37
N SER A 137 6.51 6.56 -22.71
CA SER A 137 5.47 7.59 -22.68
C SER A 137 4.34 7.32 -23.67
N CYS A 138 4.68 6.76 -24.84
CA CYS A 138 3.68 6.31 -25.81
C CYS A 138 2.86 5.12 -25.27
N MET A 139 3.50 4.13 -24.62
CA MET A 139 2.78 3.02 -23.99
C MET A 139 1.86 3.48 -22.86
N ASP A 140 2.31 4.42 -22.03
CA ASP A 140 1.52 4.98 -20.93
C ASP A 140 0.26 5.69 -21.45
N LEU A 141 0.40 6.48 -22.51
CA LEU A 141 -0.74 7.07 -23.21
C LEU A 141 -1.71 6.00 -23.70
N LEU A 142 -1.21 4.99 -24.43
CA LEU A 142 -2.03 3.93 -25.01
C LEU A 142 -2.81 3.16 -23.94
N LEU A 143 -2.19 2.86 -22.79
CA LEU A 143 -2.85 2.18 -21.67
C LEU A 143 -3.91 3.05 -20.98
N SER A 144 -3.75 4.37 -21.04
CA SER A 144 -4.70 5.35 -20.49
C SER A 144 -5.94 5.58 -21.37
N LEU A 145 -5.93 5.14 -22.63
CA LEU A 145 -7.08 5.27 -23.54
C LEU A 145 -8.24 4.38 -23.07
N SER A 146 -9.37 5.01 -22.74
CA SER A 146 -10.62 4.33 -22.37
C SER A 146 -11.44 3.88 -23.58
N GLU A 147 -11.33 4.61 -24.69
CA GLU A 147 -12.04 4.33 -25.93
C GLU A 147 -11.12 3.65 -26.95
N GLN A 148 -11.72 2.87 -27.87
CA GLN A 148 -10.96 2.27 -28.97
C GLN A 148 -10.45 3.36 -29.90
N VAL A 149 -9.16 3.30 -30.22
CA VAL A 149 -8.54 4.18 -31.21
C VAL A 149 -9.24 3.98 -32.55
N PRO A 150 -9.62 5.06 -33.26
CA PRO A 150 -10.18 4.96 -34.60
C PRO A 150 -9.29 4.13 -35.53
N GLY A 151 -9.88 3.22 -36.31
CA GLY A 151 -9.13 2.25 -37.11
C GLY A 151 -8.08 2.87 -38.04
N ALA A 152 -8.39 4.00 -38.68
CA ALA A 152 -7.44 4.69 -39.56
C ALA A 152 -6.22 5.23 -38.80
N LEU A 153 -6.41 5.79 -37.60
CA LEU A 153 -5.32 6.27 -36.75
C LEU A 153 -4.48 5.11 -36.20
N TRP A 154 -5.14 4.00 -35.85
CA TRP A 154 -4.44 2.79 -35.40
C TRP A 154 -3.58 2.20 -36.53
N GLU A 155 -4.09 2.10 -37.76
CA GLU A 155 -3.34 1.62 -38.92
C GLU A 155 -2.13 2.50 -39.25
N GLU A 156 -2.26 3.83 -39.12
CA GLU A 156 -1.13 4.77 -39.29
C GLU A 156 -0.08 4.58 -38.19
N PHE A 157 -0.51 4.46 -36.93
CA PHE A 157 0.37 4.18 -35.80
C PHE A 157 1.12 2.85 -36.01
N GLN A 158 0.41 1.78 -36.35
CA GLN A 158 0.96 0.46 -36.65
C GLN A 158 2.04 0.51 -37.74
N SER A 159 1.72 1.16 -38.86
CA SER A 159 2.63 1.27 -40.00
C SER A 159 3.88 2.06 -39.63
N SER A 160 3.72 3.16 -38.88
CA SER A 160 4.82 4.02 -38.45
C SER A 160 5.73 3.35 -37.44
N VAL A 161 5.18 2.68 -36.41
CA VAL A 161 5.96 1.94 -35.42
C VAL A 161 6.69 0.76 -36.05
N LYS A 162 6.04 0.03 -36.97
CA LYS A 162 6.68 -1.08 -37.69
C LYS A 162 7.86 -0.59 -38.53
N LEU A 163 7.70 0.53 -39.22
CA LEU A 163 8.79 1.14 -40.00
C LEU A 163 9.93 1.63 -39.09
N ALA A 164 9.59 2.34 -38.01
CA ALA A 164 10.55 2.82 -37.03
C ALA A 164 11.36 1.66 -36.42
N HIS A 165 10.68 0.57 -36.04
CA HIS A 165 11.33 -0.62 -35.50
C HIS A 165 12.29 -1.27 -36.50
N ALA A 166 11.92 -1.34 -37.78
CA ALA A 166 12.81 -1.87 -38.82
C ALA A 166 14.09 -1.03 -38.98
N ILE A 167 13.97 0.31 -39.02
CA ILE A 167 15.12 1.23 -39.12
C ILE A 167 16.05 1.08 -37.90
N LEU A 168 15.46 0.96 -36.70
CA LEU A 168 16.21 0.80 -35.46
C LEU A 168 16.96 -0.53 -35.40
N LEU A 169 16.33 -1.62 -35.85
CA LEU A 169 16.95 -2.95 -35.93
C LEU A 169 18.16 -2.96 -36.87
N GLU A 170 18.08 -2.28 -38.02
CA GLU A 170 19.23 -2.13 -38.93
C GLU A 170 20.41 -1.42 -38.26
N SER A 171 20.11 -0.52 -37.31
CA SER A 171 21.11 0.19 -36.49
C SER A 171 21.52 -0.56 -35.21
N GLY A 172 21.01 -1.78 -34.99
CA GLY A 172 21.29 -2.60 -33.81
C GLY A 172 20.47 -2.27 -32.55
N ASN A 173 19.44 -1.43 -32.66
CA ASN A 173 18.60 -1.00 -31.54
C ASN A 173 17.30 -1.82 -31.43
N SER A 174 17.05 -2.43 -30.26
CA SER A 174 15.85 -3.23 -29.99
C SER A 174 14.84 -2.57 -29.04
N GLN A 175 15.04 -1.30 -28.68
CA GLN A 175 14.27 -0.59 -27.64
C GLN A 175 12.77 -0.51 -27.92
N LEU A 176 12.36 -0.43 -29.20
CA LEU A 176 10.94 -0.39 -29.59
C LEU A 176 10.31 -1.78 -29.84
N GLN A 177 11.01 -2.89 -29.58
CA GLN A 177 10.49 -4.23 -29.86
C GLN A 177 9.15 -4.49 -29.16
N THR A 178 9.03 -4.16 -27.87
CA THR A 178 7.79 -4.34 -27.10
C THR A 178 6.66 -3.46 -27.64
N LEU A 179 6.95 -2.20 -28.00
CA LEU A 179 5.96 -1.30 -28.61
C LEU A 179 5.49 -1.83 -29.97
N SER A 180 6.41 -2.35 -30.79
CA SER A 180 6.10 -2.94 -32.08
C SER A 180 5.25 -4.21 -31.95
N ALA A 181 5.50 -5.03 -30.93
CA ALA A 181 4.70 -6.23 -30.66
C ALA A 181 3.27 -5.84 -30.26
N VAL A 182 3.11 -4.86 -29.37
CA VAL A 182 1.80 -4.35 -28.96
C VAL A 182 1.05 -3.68 -30.12
N ALA A 183 1.74 -2.88 -30.93
CA ALA A 183 1.14 -2.24 -32.09
C ALA A 183 0.64 -3.28 -33.10
N ALA A 184 1.29 -4.44 -33.25
CA ALA A 184 0.85 -5.48 -34.18
C ALA A 184 -0.54 -6.07 -33.86
N GLU A 185 -1.01 -5.94 -32.61
CA GLU A 185 -2.34 -6.34 -32.19
C GLU A 185 -3.42 -5.33 -32.64
N SER A 186 -4.70 -5.70 -32.58
CA SER A 186 -5.83 -4.80 -32.88
C SER A 186 -6.04 -3.69 -31.84
N GLY A 187 -5.24 -3.66 -30.77
CA GLY A 187 -5.33 -2.71 -29.68
C GLY A 187 -4.59 -3.22 -28.44
N ILE A 188 -4.22 -2.28 -27.55
CA ILE A 188 -3.33 -2.58 -26.44
C ILE A 188 -3.89 -3.59 -25.44
N TRP A 189 -5.22 -3.74 -25.30
CA TRP A 189 -5.84 -4.71 -24.40
C TRP A 189 -6.46 -5.92 -25.13
N THR A 190 -6.20 -6.09 -26.43
CA THR A 190 -6.93 -7.05 -27.29
C THR A 190 -6.28 -8.42 -27.44
N ASN A 191 -5.05 -8.60 -26.94
CA ASN A 191 -4.34 -9.88 -27.03
C ASN A 191 -5.17 -11.00 -26.36
N SER A 192 -5.41 -12.08 -27.08
CA SER A 192 -6.30 -13.17 -26.62
C SER A 192 -5.84 -13.84 -25.33
N THR A 193 -4.52 -14.05 -25.15
CA THR A 193 -3.95 -14.61 -23.92
C THR A 193 -4.15 -13.67 -22.75
N LEU A 194 -3.89 -12.36 -22.95
CA LEU A 194 -4.16 -11.34 -21.94
C LEU A 194 -5.65 -11.32 -21.55
N CYS A 195 -6.57 -11.28 -22.51
CA CYS A 195 -8.00 -11.30 -22.23
C CYS A 195 -8.44 -12.53 -21.44
N SER A 196 -7.86 -13.70 -21.73
CA SER A 196 -8.11 -14.95 -21.01
C SER A 196 -7.64 -14.87 -19.55
N VAL A 197 -6.41 -14.38 -19.32
CA VAL A 197 -5.88 -14.13 -17.96
C VAL A 197 -6.76 -13.14 -17.20
N LEU A 198 -7.15 -12.03 -17.82
CA LEU A 198 -7.98 -11.00 -17.18
C LEU A 198 -9.41 -11.49 -16.90
N SER A 199 -9.93 -12.45 -17.65
CA SER A 199 -11.29 -13.01 -17.50
C SER A 199 -11.38 -14.17 -16.50
N ASN A 200 -10.28 -14.52 -15.81
CA ASN A 200 -10.19 -15.67 -14.89
C ASN A 200 -10.43 -17.03 -15.58
N GLU A 201 -10.15 -17.08 -16.89
CA GLU A 201 -10.03 -18.35 -17.61
C GLU A 201 -8.68 -19.00 -17.26
N THR A 202 -8.54 -20.30 -17.53
CA THR A 202 -7.27 -21.03 -17.32
C THR A 202 -6.59 -21.26 -18.67
N PRO A 203 -5.87 -20.26 -19.21
CA PRO A 203 -5.13 -20.42 -20.44
C PRO A 203 -4.00 -21.46 -20.28
N GLU A 204 -3.59 -22.05 -21.39
CA GLU A 204 -2.45 -22.97 -21.41
C GLU A 204 -1.18 -22.25 -20.93
N THR A 205 -0.48 -22.85 -19.96
CA THR A 205 0.71 -22.26 -19.32
C THR A 205 1.79 -21.87 -20.32
N GLU A 206 1.97 -22.66 -21.40
CA GLU A 206 2.95 -22.36 -22.45
C GLU A 206 2.60 -21.05 -23.19
N LYS A 207 1.34 -20.84 -23.57
CA LYS A 207 0.88 -19.60 -24.22
C LYS A 207 1.03 -18.39 -23.33
N VAL A 208 0.79 -18.55 -22.03
CA VAL A 208 1.01 -17.50 -21.04
C VAL A 208 2.49 -17.15 -20.96
N ASN A 209 3.36 -18.14 -20.87
CA ASN A 209 4.81 -17.90 -20.82
C ASN A 209 5.32 -17.19 -22.08
N GLU A 210 4.90 -17.62 -23.27
CA GLU A 210 5.24 -16.96 -24.54
C GLU A 210 4.80 -15.49 -24.54
N PHE A 211 3.58 -15.22 -24.07
CA PHE A 211 3.06 -13.86 -23.92
C PHE A 211 3.91 -13.02 -22.96
N LEU A 212 4.27 -13.55 -21.79
CA LEU A 212 5.07 -12.83 -20.79
C LEU A 212 6.48 -12.51 -21.31
N VAL A 213 7.09 -13.39 -22.10
CA VAL A 213 8.40 -13.15 -22.74
C VAL A 213 8.32 -11.99 -23.74
N VAL A 214 7.25 -11.93 -24.53
CA VAL A 214 7.07 -10.90 -25.56
C VAL A 214 6.78 -9.52 -24.95
N GLU A 215 5.88 -9.44 -23.96
CA GLU A 215 5.56 -8.16 -23.31
C GLU A 215 6.67 -7.68 -22.39
N GLY A 216 7.32 -8.62 -21.69
CA GLY A 216 8.36 -8.31 -20.72
C GLY A 216 7.84 -7.58 -19.48
N PRO A 217 8.70 -7.43 -18.45
CA PRO A 217 8.27 -6.99 -17.13
C PRO A 217 7.86 -5.52 -17.06
N VAL A 218 8.34 -4.67 -17.98
CA VAL A 218 8.06 -3.23 -17.94
C VAL A 218 6.62 -2.93 -18.35
N LEU A 219 6.16 -3.50 -19.47
CA LEU A 219 4.79 -3.30 -19.92
C LEU A 219 3.78 -3.93 -18.96
N LEU A 220 4.08 -5.12 -18.44
CA LEU A 220 3.20 -5.81 -17.49
C LEU A 220 3.02 -5.01 -16.19
N ASP A 221 4.10 -4.41 -15.65
CA ASP A 221 4.01 -3.49 -14.50
C ASP A 221 3.12 -2.28 -14.81
N MET A 222 3.29 -1.66 -15.99
CA MET A 222 2.45 -0.54 -16.42
C MET A 222 0.97 -0.93 -16.54
N ARG A 223 0.67 -2.12 -17.09
CA ARG A 223 -0.70 -2.64 -17.17
C ARG A 223 -1.33 -2.84 -15.80
N ILE A 224 -0.59 -3.45 -14.87
CA ILE A 224 -1.06 -3.68 -13.49
C ILE A 224 -1.40 -2.35 -12.83
N LYS A 225 -0.51 -1.34 -12.93
CA LYS A 225 -0.74 0.00 -12.40
C LYS A 225 -1.96 0.68 -13.02
N HIS A 226 -2.16 0.56 -14.32
CA HIS A 226 -3.34 1.11 -15.00
C HIS A 226 -4.64 0.42 -14.55
N LEU A 227 -4.65 -0.91 -14.41
CA LEU A 227 -5.82 -1.64 -13.92
C LEU A 227 -6.18 -1.22 -12.48
N ILE A 228 -5.19 -1.01 -11.62
CA ILE A 228 -5.41 -0.48 -10.26
C ILE A 228 -6.00 0.93 -10.33
N LYS A 229 -5.45 1.82 -11.16
CA LYS A 229 -5.94 3.19 -11.36
C LYS A 229 -7.38 3.23 -11.88
N GLN A 230 -7.77 2.27 -12.72
CA GLN A 230 -9.12 2.10 -13.27
C GLN A 230 -10.09 1.37 -12.31
N ASN A 231 -9.67 1.08 -11.07
CA ASN A 231 -10.44 0.35 -10.06
C ASN A 231 -10.80 -1.10 -10.46
N GLU A 232 -10.00 -1.70 -11.35
CA GLU A 232 -10.11 -3.07 -11.84
C GLU A 232 -9.14 -3.99 -11.09
N VAL A 233 -9.18 -3.92 -9.75
CA VAL A 233 -8.19 -4.53 -8.84
C VAL A 233 -8.11 -6.05 -8.99
N GLU A 234 -9.22 -6.74 -9.26
CA GLU A 234 -9.22 -8.19 -9.46
C GLU A 234 -8.49 -8.61 -10.74
N LYS A 235 -8.62 -7.82 -11.81
CA LYS A 235 -7.88 -8.03 -13.07
C LYS A 235 -6.39 -7.80 -12.87
N ALA A 236 -6.04 -6.74 -12.13
CA ALA A 236 -4.66 -6.45 -11.74
C ALA A 236 -4.04 -7.60 -10.92
N ALA A 237 -4.79 -8.14 -9.95
CA ALA A 237 -4.35 -9.26 -9.12
C ALA A 237 -4.04 -10.50 -9.97
N ARG A 238 -4.91 -10.86 -10.93
CA ARG A 238 -4.69 -12.00 -11.82
C ARG A 238 -3.44 -11.85 -12.68
N LEU A 239 -3.24 -10.67 -13.26
CA LEU A 239 -2.06 -10.39 -14.07
C LEU A 239 -0.77 -10.42 -13.23
N ALA A 240 -0.79 -9.77 -12.05
CA ALA A 240 0.35 -9.76 -11.13
C ALA A 240 0.72 -11.16 -10.61
N LYS A 241 -0.28 -12.02 -10.37
CA LYS A 241 -0.07 -13.43 -9.99
C LYS A 241 0.71 -14.19 -11.06
N VAL A 242 0.24 -14.13 -12.30
CA VAL A 242 0.88 -14.80 -13.44
C VAL A 242 2.32 -14.30 -13.63
N CYS A 243 2.57 -13.00 -13.45
CA CYS A 243 3.92 -12.43 -13.51
C CYS A 243 4.82 -12.89 -12.37
N THR A 244 4.25 -13.13 -11.19
CA THR A 244 4.98 -13.62 -10.01
C THR A 244 5.40 -15.08 -10.15
N GLU A 245 4.53 -15.90 -10.76
CA GLU A 245 4.78 -17.34 -10.98
C GLU A 245 5.76 -17.59 -12.13
N PHE A 246 6.07 -16.58 -12.94
CA PHE A 246 6.94 -16.71 -14.10
C PHE A 246 8.44 -16.63 -13.73
N PRO A 247 9.23 -17.72 -13.86
CA PRO A 247 10.58 -17.79 -13.31
C PRO A 247 11.59 -16.81 -13.93
N GLU A 248 11.45 -16.47 -15.22
CA GLU A 248 12.43 -15.63 -15.93
C GLU A 248 12.44 -14.17 -15.45
N PHE A 249 11.37 -13.73 -14.79
CA PHE A 249 11.35 -12.41 -14.18
C PHE A 249 12.17 -12.35 -12.90
N GLY A 250 12.40 -13.46 -12.20
CA GLY A 250 13.35 -13.53 -11.08
C GLY A 250 13.18 -12.42 -10.04
N GLY A 251 11.95 -12.01 -9.73
CA GLY A 251 11.64 -10.93 -8.79
C GLY A 251 11.73 -9.50 -9.33
N LYS A 252 11.98 -9.30 -10.64
CA LYS A 252 11.93 -7.97 -11.28
C LYS A 252 10.57 -7.30 -11.07
N ARG A 253 10.59 -5.97 -10.93
CA ARG A 253 9.39 -5.09 -10.82
C ARG A 253 8.45 -5.42 -9.64
N ASN A 254 8.90 -6.20 -8.66
CA ASN A 254 8.16 -6.52 -7.43
C ASN A 254 6.73 -7.03 -7.69
N PHE A 255 6.52 -7.92 -8.67
CA PHE A 255 5.17 -8.43 -8.99
C PHE A 255 4.46 -9.10 -7.81
N LYS A 256 5.20 -9.77 -6.91
CA LYS A 256 4.62 -10.33 -5.67
C LYS A 256 4.05 -9.22 -4.78
N GLN A 257 4.75 -8.09 -4.63
CA GLN A 257 4.27 -6.92 -3.88
C GLN A 257 2.99 -6.37 -4.51
N ALA A 258 2.98 -6.14 -5.83
CA ALA A 258 1.80 -5.66 -6.54
C ALA A 258 0.61 -6.62 -6.41
N TYR A 259 0.86 -7.93 -6.49
CA TYR A 259 -0.16 -8.97 -6.31
C TYR A 259 -0.77 -8.93 -4.89
N LEU A 260 0.07 -8.88 -3.85
CA LEU A 260 -0.39 -8.84 -2.47
C LEU A 260 -1.18 -7.55 -2.16
N VAL A 261 -0.73 -6.40 -2.66
CA VAL A 261 -1.46 -5.12 -2.53
C VAL A 261 -2.83 -5.22 -3.20
N CYS A 262 -2.92 -5.80 -4.39
CA CYS A 262 -4.21 -6.02 -5.05
C CYS A 262 -5.11 -6.93 -4.21
N LEU A 263 -4.58 -8.05 -3.69
CA LEU A 263 -5.36 -8.96 -2.83
C LEU A 263 -5.92 -8.27 -1.60
N CYS A 264 -5.17 -7.36 -0.96
CA CYS A 264 -5.66 -6.54 0.16
C CYS A 264 -6.89 -5.70 -0.20
N GLY A 265 -7.03 -5.28 -1.47
CA GLY A 265 -8.18 -4.54 -1.98
C GLY A 265 -9.36 -5.42 -2.46
N THR A 266 -9.18 -6.75 -2.54
CA THR A 266 -10.25 -7.67 -2.97
C THR A 266 -11.07 -8.22 -1.81
N SER A 267 -12.24 -8.80 -2.11
CA SER A 267 -13.08 -9.48 -1.12
C SER A 267 -12.54 -10.85 -0.66
N SER A 268 -11.41 -11.31 -1.21
CA SER A 268 -10.89 -12.67 -1.03
C SER A 268 -9.93 -12.80 0.16
N THR A 269 -10.46 -12.74 1.38
CA THR A 269 -9.64 -12.79 2.61
C THR A 269 -8.88 -14.12 2.77
N GLU A 270 -9.44 -15.25 2.31
CA GLU A 270 -8.78 -16.56 2.44
C GLU A 270 -7.59 -16.72 1.49
N GLN A 271 -7.69 -16.23 0.25
CA GLN A 271 -6.54 -16.23 -0.67
C GLN A 271 -5.43 -15.34 -0.16
N LEU A 272 -5.77 -14.14 0.36
CA LEU A 272 -4.79 -13.26 0.97
C LEU A 272 -4.05 -13.97 2.13
N LYS A 273 -4.79 -14.62 3.04
CA LYS A 273 -4.19 -15.38 4.15
C LYS A 273 -3.23 -16.47 3.68
N GLN A 274 -3.59 -17.21 2.63
CA GLN A 274 -2.74 -18.25 2.07
C GLN A 274 -1.45 -17.66 1.48
N GLU A 275 -1.57 -16.63 0.65
CA GLU A 275 -0.43 -16.01 -0.04
C GLU A 275 0.53 -15.31 0.93
N ILE A 276 0.01 -14.63 1.95
CA ILE A 276 0.88 -14.02 2.97
C ILE A 276 1.49 -15.05 3.90
N ALA A 277 0.92 -16.25 4.07
CA ALA A 277 1.50 -17.27 4.97
C ALA A 277 2.85 -17.78 4.48
N GLU A 278 3.11 -17.73 3.16
CA GLU A 278 4.35 -18.20 2.54
C GLU A 278 5.47 -17.15 2.49
N VAL A 279 5.16 -15.89 2.82
CA VAL A 279 6.11 -14.77 2.71
C VAL A 279 6.83 -14.53 4.05
N ASP A 280 8.16 -14.50 4.01
CA ASP A 280 8.96 -14.15 5.18
C ASP A 280 8.66 -12.73 5.66
N CYS A 281 8.68 -12.50 6.99
CA CYS A 281 8.31 -11.20 7.52
C CYS A 281 9.31 -10.09 7.16
N LYS A 282 10.59 -10.42 6.95
CA LYS A 282 11.60 -9.44 6.52
C LYS A 282 11.35 -9.01 5.08
N ASP A 283 11.07 -9.98 4.19
CA ASP A 283 10.70 -9.69 2.80
C ASP A 283 9.41 -8.85 2.74
N ALA A 284 8.46 -9.11 3.63
CA ALA A 284 7.24 -8.30 3.77
C ALA A 284 7.56 -6.85 4.17
N LEU A 285 8.46 -6.63 5.14
CA LEU A 285 8.90 -5.28 5.53
C LEU A 285 9.61 -4.56 4.38
N ASP A 286 10.46 -5.26 3.61
CA ASP A 286 11.12 -4.69 2.44
C ASP A 286 10.09 -4.26 1.38
N MET A 287 9.07 -5.08 1.13
CA MET A 287 7.95 -4.73 0.23
C MET A 287 7.16 -3.50 0.71
N ILE A 288 6.88 -3.40 2.02
CA ILE A 288 6.14 -2.26 2.59
C ILE A 288 6.99 -0.98 2.50
N CYS A 289 8.28 -1.04 2.82
CA CYS A 289 9.20 0.09 2.70
C CYS A 289 9.35 0.56 1.25
N ASN A 290 9.37 -0.38 0.29
CA ASN A 290 9.39 -0.05 -1.13
C ASN A 290 8.13 0.74 -1.53
N LEU A 291 6.94 0.31 -1.11
CA LEU A 291 5.67 1.02 -1.36
C LEU A 291 5.68 2.44 -0.75
N GLU A 292 6.18 2.58 0.48
CA GLU A 292 6.34 3.88 1.13
C GLU A 292 7.28 4.80 0.33
N SER A 293 8.41 4.27 -0.16
CA SER A 293 9.38 5.02 -0.96
C SER A 293 8.85 5.44 -2.34
N GLU A 294 7.92 4.67 -2.90
CA GLU A 294 7.22 4.97 -4.16
C GLU A 294 6.07 5.96 -3.97
N GLY A 295 5.70 6.26 -2.72
CA GLY A 295 4.60 7.18 -2.37
C GLY A 295 3.21 6.51 -2.32
N ASP A 296 3.13 5.18 -2.41
CA ASP A 296 1.87 4.44 -2.24
C ASP A 296 1.62 4.12 -0.76
N GLU A 297 1.29 5.17 0.02
CA GLU A 297 1.04 5.03 1.46
C GLU A 297 -0.16 4.12 1.76
N LYS A 298 -1.20 4.13 0.91
CA LYS A 298 -2.40 3.30 1.09
C LYS A 298 -2.10 1.82 0.84
N GLY A 299 -1.34 1.51 -0.20
CA GLY A 299 -0.86 0.15 -0.47
C GLY A 299 0.05 -0.34 0.64
N ALA A 300 1.02 0.48 1.07
CA ALA A 300 1.92 0.18 2.18
C ALA A 300 1.14 -0.13 3.47
N PHE A 301 0.20 0.72 3.85
CA PHE A 301 -0.63 0.52 5.05
C PHE A 301 -1.50 -0.73 4.96
N SER A 302 -2.12 -0.98 3.81
CA SER A 302 -2.99 -2.14 3.59
C SER A 302 -2.21 -3.45 3.72
N LEU A 303 -1.03 -3.51 3.10
CA LEU A 303 -0.14 -4.66 3.16
C LEU A 303 0.42 -4.86 4.58
N CYS A 304 0.89 -3.78 5.22
CA CYS A 304 1.36 -3.80 6.60
C CYS A 304 0.29 -4.29 7.57
N SER A 305 -0.95 -3.83 7.41
CA SER A 305 -2.10 -4.29 8.20
C SER A 305 -2.39 -5.77 8.01
N ALA A 306 -2.25 -6.31 6.80
CA ALA A 306 -2.46 -7.73 6.53
C ALA A 306 -1.41 -8.60 7.24
N PHE A 307 -0.13 -8.24 7.13
CA PHE A 307 0.96 -8.94 7.81
C PHE A 307 0.89 -8.81 9.33
N LEU A 308 0.51 -7.64 9.86
CA LEU A 308 0.36 -7.44 11.31
C LEU A 308 -0.77 -8.33 11.85
N LYS A 309 -1.92 -8.36 11.18
CA LYS A 309 -3.03 -9.27 11.55
C LYS A 309 -2.59 -10.73 11.53
N ARG A 310 -1.78 -11.15 10.55
CA ARG A 310 -1.20 -12.50 10.51
C ARG A 310 -0.37 -12.79 11.76
N GLN A 311 0.55 -11.88 12.13
CA GLN A 311 1.40 -12.07 13.31
C GLN A 311 0.62 -12.11 14.62
N LEU A 312 -0.38 -11.23 14.79
CA LEU A 312 -1.23 -11.20 15.98
C LEU A 312 -1.98 -12.52 16.19
N VAL A 313 -2.49 -13.11 15.10
CA VAL A 313 -3.22 -14.37 15.13
C VAL A 313 -2.28 -15.56 15.36
N GLN A 314 -1.08 -15.54 14.78
CA GLN A 314 -0.10 -16.62 14.91
C GLN A 314 0.71 -16.55 16.21
N GLY A 315 0.77 -15.39 16.86
CA GLY A 315 1.62 -15.15 18.03
C GLY A 315 3.11 -15.06 17.71
N ASP A 316 3.49 -14.83 16.45
CA ASP A 316 4.89 -14.77 16.01
C ASP A 316 5.54 -13.44 16.40
N VAL A 317 6.66 -13.51 17.12
CA VAL A 317 7.40 -12.34 17.61
C VAL A 317 8.49 -11.86 16.65
N TYR A 318 8.82 -12.63 15.61
CA TYR A 318 9.84 -12.28 14.63
C TYR A 318 9.43 -11.01 13.86
N CYS A 319 10.27 -9.96 13.86
CA CYS A 319 9.98 -8.65 13.24
C CYS A 319 8.72 -7.93 13.75
N ALA A 320 8.11 -8.39 14.85
CA ALA A 320 6.84 -7.86 15.33
C ALA A 320 6.92 -6.39 15.75
N TRP A 321 8.06 -5.95 16.31
CA TRP A 321 8.25 -4.55 16.69
C TRP A 321 8.36 -3.65 15.47
N GLU A 322 9.22 -3.99 14.51
CA GLU A 322 9.41 -3.23 13.28
C GLU A 322 8.09 -3.09 12.51
N LEU A 323 7.33 -4.18 12.39
CA LEU A 323 6.04 -4.19 11.72
C LEU A 323 4.99 -3.34 12.46
N THR A 324 4.89 -3.48 13.78
CA THR A 324 3.94 -2.70 14.60
C THR A 324 4.26 -1.20 14.55
N LEU A 325 5.55 -0.84 14.62
CA LEU A 325 6.00 0.54 14.55
C LEU A 325 5.79 1.15 13.16
N LEU A 326 6.04 0.40 12.10
CA LEU A 326 5.78 0.86 10.74
C LEU A 326 4.28 1.05 10.50
N TRP A 327 3.47 0.10 10.96
CA TRP A 327 2.01 0.17 10.91
C TRP A 327 1.47 1.42 11.63
N SER A 328 1.96 1.72 12.85
CA SER A 328 1.48 2.88 13.61
C SER A 328 1.78 4.19 12.89
N LYS A 329 3.00 4.34 12.38
CA LYS A 329 3.42 5.53 11.64
C LYS A 329 2.63 5.72 10.35
N LEU A 330 2.41 4.65 9.59
CA LEU A 330 1.61 4.71 8.37
C LEU A 330 0.17 5.10 8.66
N LEU A 331 -0.46 4.51 9.68
CA LEU A 331 -1.83 4.82 10.06
C LEU A 331 -1.98 6.27 10.52
N MET A 332 -1.05 6.77 11.33
CA MET A 332 -1.07 8.15 11.83
C MET A 332 -0.90 9.21 10.73
N ARG A 333 -0.31 8.86 9.58
CA ARG A 333 -0.25 9.77 8.41
C ARG A 333 -1.55 9.79 7.62
N LEU A 334 -2.29 8.69 7.63
CA LEU A 334 -3.51 8.51 6.82
C LEU A 334 -4.79 8.90 7.56
N GLU A 335 -4.82 8.72 8.88
CA GLU A 335 -6.04 8.76 9.69
C GLU A 335 -5.87 9.60 10.96
N SER A 336 -7.00 9.93 11.60
CA SER A 336 -7.01 10.67 12.88
C SER A 336 -6.53 9.81 14.06
N ALA A 337 -6.10 10.47 15.15
CA ALA A 337 -5.76 9.80 16.41
C ALA A 337 -6.91 8.89 16.94
N GLN A 338 -8.17 9.29 16.77
CA GLN A 338 -9.31 8.47 17.18
C GLN A 338 -9.44 7.21 16.33
N ALA A 339 -9.31 7.34 15.00
CA ALA A 339 -9.34 6.21 14.08
C ALA A 339 -8.17 5.25 14.33
N PHE A 340 -6.99 5.78 14.65
CA PHE A 340 -5.83 4.98 15.09
C PHE A 340 -6.15 4.15 16.35
N LEU A 341 -6.75 4.77 17.39
CA LEU A 341 -7.14 4.09 18.61
C LEU A 341 -8.22 3.01 18.36
N ASP A 342 -9.20 3.28 17.50
CA ASP A 342 -10.24 2.33 17.14
C ASP A 342 -9.68 1.12 16.40
N GLN A 343 -8.70 1.31 15.51
CA GLN A 343 -7.98 0.21 14.85
C GLN A 343 -7.14 -0.58 15.85
N CYS A 344 -6.45 0.08 16.79
CA CYS A 344 -5.70 -0.61 17.84
C CYS A 344 -6.60 -1.53 18.69
N ARG A 345 -7.83 -1.10 19.02
CA ARG A 345 -8.82 -1.95 19.70
C ARG A 345 -9.18 -3.18 18.88
N GLN A 346 -9.37 -3.03 17.56
CA GLN A 346 -9.65 -4.16 16.68
C GLN A 346 -8.48 -5.16 16.64
N LEU A 347 -7.24 -4.67 16.59
CA LEU A 347 -6.05 -5.53 16.59
C LEU A 347 -5.88 -6.30 17.89
N VAL A 348 -6.16 -5.69 19.04
CA VAL A 348 -6.04 -6.39 20.33
C VAL A 348 -7.03 -7.53 20.48
N ILE A 349 -8.23 -7.44 19.88
CA ILE A 349 -9.18 -8.57 19.84
C ILE A 349 -8.60 -9.78 19.08
N LEU A 350 -7.77 -9.53 18.06
CA LEU A 350 -7.12 -10.58 17.26
C LEU A 350 -5.87 -11.14 17.95
N SER A 351 -5.28 -10.40 18.89
CA SER A 351 -4.01 -10.77 19.51
C SER A 351 -4.16 -12.01 20.38
N THR A 352 -3.33 -13.01 20.08
CA THR A 352 -3.21 -14.24 20.88
C THR A 352 -2.05 -14.19 21.89
N SER A 353 -1.30 -13.08 21.91
CA SER A 353 -0.09 -12.92 22.73
C SER A 353 -0.07 -11.58 23.48
N VAL A 354 0.28 -11.64 24.76
CA VAL A 354 0.52 -10.48 25.64
C VAL A 354 1.65 -9.60 25.10
N TYR A 355 2.68 -10.20 24.49
CA TYR A 355 3.80 -9.45 23.92
C TYR A 355 3.33 -8.45 22.85
N HIS A 356 2.47 -8.90 21.93
CA HIS A 356 1.90 -8.04 20.89
C HIS A 356 1.02 -6.92 21.46
N ILE A 357 0.25 -7.20 22.52
CA ILE A 357 -0.52 -6.17 23.22
C ILE A 357 0.42 -5.11 23.80
N LEU A 358 1.55 -5.51 24.39
CA LEU A 358 2.56 -4.58 24.89
C LEU A 358 3.20 -3.73 23.77
N LEU A 359 3.41 -4.29 22.57
CA LEU A 359 3.88 -3.51 21.43
C LEU A 359 2.84 -2.45 21.01
N LEU A 360 1.56 -2.82 20.98
CA LEU A 360 0.46 -1.90 20.68
C LEU A 360 0.35 -0.78 21.71
N ILE A 361 0.45 -1.09 23.01
CA ILE A 361 0.51 -0.10 24.08
C ILE A 361 1.68 0.87 23.86
N LYS A 362 2.87 0.36 23.53
CA LYS A 362 4.06 1.20 23.28
C LYS A 362 3.85 2.17 22.12
N VAL A 363 3.28 1.73 21.00
CA VAL A 363 3.03 2.64 19.87
C VAL A 363 1.92 3.65 20.20
N ILE A 364 0.88 3.25 20.95
CA ILE A 364 -0.15 4.21 21.40
C ILE A 364 0.46 5.32 22.26
N GLN A 365 1.33 4.96 23.22
CA GLN A 365 2.02 5.95 24.06
C GLN A 365 2.91 6.88 23.23
N SER A 366 3.53 6.38 22.16
CA SER A 366 4.41 7.18 21.30
C SER A 366 3.66 8.11 20.35
N GLU A 367 2.51 7.69 19.81
CA GLU A 367 1.81 8.43 18.75
C GLU A 367 0.75 9.40 19.29
N VAL A 368 0.09 9.07 20.41
CA VAL A 368 -1.05 9.84 20.94
C VAL A 368 -0.97 10.14 22.44
N GLU A 369 0.15 9.80 23.08
CA GLU A 369 0.47 10.14 24.48
C GLU A 369 -0.70 9.84 25.45
N ASN A 370 -1.09 10.84 26.27
CA ASN A 370 -2.12 10.71 27.30
C ASN A 370 -3.52 10.49 26.72
N VAL A 371 -3.79 10.89 25.48
CA VAL A 371 -5.11 10.68 24.84
C VAL A 371 -5.38 9.18 24.66
N GLY A 372 -4.33 8.39 24.44
CA GLY A 372 -4.42 6.94 24.30
C GLY A 372 -4.48 6.16 25.61
N LEU A 373 -4.27 6.81 26.76
CA LEU A 373 -4.18 6.12 28.06
C LEU A 373 -5.39 5.23 28.37
N PRO A 374 -6.66 5.66 28.18
CA PRO A 374 -7.81 4.78 28.40
C PRO A 374 -7.72 3.48 27.59
N VAL A 375 -7.29 3.56 26.32
CA VAL A 375 -7.12 2.38 25.46
C VAL A 375 -5.99 1.49 25.95
N CYS A 376 -4.86 2.07 26.36
CA CYS A 376 -3.77 1.29 26.97
C CYS A 376 -4.24 0.51 28.21
N ILE A 377 -5.09 1.10 29.05
CA ILE A 377 -5.66 0.43 30.23
C ILE A 377 -6.66 -0.67 29.82
N GLU A 378 -7.54 -0.42 28.84
CA GLU A 378 -8.42 -1.46 28.27
C GLU A 378 -7.59 -2.67 27.77
N MET A 379 -6.49 -2.41 27.08
CA MET A 379 -5.56 -3.42 26.58
C MET A 379 -4.87 -4.20 27.71
N CYS A 380 -4.40 -3.53 28.77
CA CYS A 380 -3.84 -4.18 29.95
C CYS A 380 -4.87 -5.09 30.64
N ILE A 381 -6.13 -4.64 30.78
CA ILE A 381 -7.21 -5.45 31.34
C ILE A 381 -7.42 -6.72 30.52
N GLN A 382 -7.42 -6.61 29.18
CA GLN A 382 -7.53 -7.77 28.32
C GLN A 382 -6.33 -8.71 28.48
N ALA A 383 -5.11 -8.18 28.50
CA ALA A 383 -3.89 -8.97 28.69
C ALA A 383 -3.89 -9.74 30.03
N LEU A 384 -4.34 -9.12 31.13
CA LEU A 384 -4.48 -9.79 32.43
C LEU A 384 -5.47 -10.98 32.40
N LYS A 385 -6.46 -10.91 31.52
CA LYS A 385 -7.48 -11.96 31.33
C LYS A 385 -7.04 -13.06 30.38
N MET A 386 -5.91 -12.91 29.68
CA MET A 386 -5.38 -13.95 28.80
C MET A 386 -4.92 -15.18 29.60
N GLY A 387 -5.05 -16.36 28.99
CA GLY A 387 -4.79 -17.65 29.63
C GLY A 387 -3.31 -17.88 29.97
N ALA A 388 -3.03 -18.95 30.71
CA ALA A 388 -1.69 -19.29 31.21
C ALA A 388 -0.64 -19.66 30.14
N SER A 389 -0.98 -19.62 28.85
CA SER A 389 -0.06 -19.95 27.74
C SER A 389 1.10 -18.97 27.60
N ASP A 390 0.96 -17.74 28.09
CA ASP A 390 1.97 -16.67 27.97
C ASP A 390 2.91 -16.58 29.19
N GLY A 391 2.84 -17.55 30.11
CA GLY A 391 3.73 -17.66 31.28
C GLY A 391 3.42 -16.64 32.40
N GLU A 392 3.80 -16.97 33.63
CA GLU A 392 3.57 -16.12 34.82
C GLU A 392 4.29 -14.76 34.72
N ASP A 393 5.43 -14.71 34.01
CA ASP A 393 6.22 -13.49 33.79
C ASP A 393 5.48 -12.44 32.94
N SER A 394 4.51 -12.85 32.10
CA SER A 394 3.73 -11.92 31.28
C SER A 394 2.81 -11.04 32.13
N LYS A 395 2.11 -11.64 33.10
CA LYS A 395 1.20 -10.90 33.99
C LYS A 395 1.94 -9.95 34.93
N ALA A 396 3.11 -10.33 35.42
CA ALA A 396 3.99 -9.45 36.18
C ALA A 396 4.43 -8.24 35.32
N THR A 397 4.77 -8.47 34.05
CA THR A 397 5.11 -7.39 33.11
C THR A 397 3.92 -6.45 32.89
N ILE A 398 2.70 -6.97 32.73
CA ILE A 398 1.50 -6.13 32.63
C ILE A 398 1.30 -5.28 33.89
N CYS A 399 1.48 -5.84 35.09
CA CYS A 399 1.38 -5.09 36.35
C CYS A 399 2.38 -3.91 36.40
N LYS A 400 3.61 -4.13 35.93
CA LYS A 400 4.62 -3.07 35.79
C LYS A 400 4.18 -2.02 34.77
N THR A 401 3.69 -2.44 33.61
CA THR A 401 3.18 -1.52 32.58
C THR A 401 2.03 -0.66 33.11
N ILE A 402 1.05 -1.23 33.82
CA ILE A 402 -0.05 -0.48 34.45
C ILE A 402 0.50 0.54 35.46
N SER A 403 1.47 0.13 36.29
CA SER A 403 2.08 1.02 37.29
C SER A 403 2.83 2.19 36.65
N CYS A 404 3.45 1.98 35.49
CA CYS A 404 4.08 3.04 34.70
C CYS A 404 3.06 3.96 34.00
N LEU A 405 1.92 3.42 33.56
CA LEU A 405 0.84 4.18 32.93
C LEU A 405 0.07 5.04 33.94
N MET A 406 -0.02 4.59 35.20
CA MET A 406 -0.79 5.22 36.27
C MET A 406 0.09 5.56 37.49
N PRO A 407 1.16 6.38 37.34
CA PRO A 407 2.15 6.59 38.41
C PRO A 407 1.60 7.33 39.63
N ASN A 408 0.52 8.09 39.47
CA ASN A 408 -0.09 8.91 40.53
C ASN A 408 -1.24 8.19 41.25
N ASP A 409 -1.67 7.02 40.77
CA ASP A 409 -2.76 6.26 41.38
C ASP A 409 -2.19 5.21 42.34
N LEU A 410 -2.04 5.59 43.60
CA LEU A 410 -1.43 4.75 44.63
C LEU A 410 -2.19 3.44 44.85
N GLU A 411 -3.52 3.45 44.75
CA GLU A 411 -4.33 2.24 44.90
C GLU A 411 -4.06 1.26 43.75
N VAL A 412 -4.00 1.75 42.51
CA VAL A 412 -3.66 0.92 41.34
C VAL A 412 -2.24 0.38 41.45
N LYS A 413 -1.27 1.20 41.87
CA LYS A 413 0.12 0.75 42.09
C LYS A 413 0.18 -0.36 43.14
N ARG A 414 -0.48 -0.19 44.28
CA ARG A 414 -0.55 -1.20 45.36
C ARG A 414 -1.16 -2.50 44.85
N ALA A 415 -2.26 -2.42 44.09
CA ALA A 415 -2.88 -3.58 43.50
C ALA A 415 -1.95 -4.29 42.49
N CYS A 416 -1.24 -3.55 41.65
CA CYS A 416 -0.27 -4.13 40.71
C CYS A 416 0.90 -4.81 41.43
N GLN A 417 1.49 -4.15 42.44
CA GLN A 417 2.62 -4.67 43.21
C GLN A 417 2.23 -5.93 43.99
N LEU A 418 1.04 -5.94 44.60
CA LEU A 418 0.50 -7.12 45.26
C LEU A 418 0.25 -8.26 44.27
N THR A 419 -0.31 -7.95 43.09
CA THR A 419 -0.52 -8.96 42.03
C THR A 419 0.80 -9.58 41.58
N GLU A 420 1.85 -8.78 41.37
CA GLU A 420 3.19 -9.27 41.03
C GLU A 420 3.74 -10.21 42.10
N PHE A 421 3.67 -9.83 43.37
CA PHE A 421 4.06 -10.67 44.49
C PHE A 421 3.26 -11.99 44.53
N LEU A 422 1.95 -11.94 44.31
CA LEU A 422 1.10 -13.14 44.35
C LEU A 422 1.37 -14.12 43.20
N LEU A 423 1.81 -13.61 42.05
CA LEU A 423 2.24 -14.45 40.93
C LEU A 423 3.58 -15.14 41.22
N LYS A 424 4.52 -14.42 41.82
CA LYS A 424 5.84 -14.96 42.17
C LYS A 424 6.34 -14.36 43.49
N PRO A 425 6.02 -15.02 44.63
CA PRO A 425 6.46 -14.55 45.93
C PRO A 425 7.99 -14.62 46.02
N THR A 426 8.61 -13.49 46.30
CA THR A 426 10.05 -13.38 46.58
C THR A 426 10.28 -12.39 47.71
N VAL A 427 11.45 -12.45 48.36
CA VAL A 427 11.86 -11.47 49.38
C VAL A 427 11.81 -10.03 48.82
N ASP A 428 12.33 -9.82 47.61
CA ASP A 428 12.34 -8.50 46.97
C ASP A 428 10.94 -7.98 46.67
N SER A 429 10.05 -8.84 46.13
CA SER A 429 8.68 -8.45 45.84
C SER A 429 7.87 -8.20 47.11
N TYR A 430 8.15 -8.92 48.20
CA TYR A 430 7.55 -8.68 49.51
C TYR A 430 7.90 -7.27 50.04
N TYR A 431 9.17 -6.90 50.07
CA TYR A 431 9.58 -5.57 50.55
C TYR A 431 9.08 -4.43 49.65
N ALA A 432 8.95 -4.68 48.35
CA ALA A 432 8.32 -3.73 47.43
C ALA A 432 6.83 -3.52 47.75
N VAL A 433 6.08 -4.57 48.10
CA VAL A 433 4.70 -4.44 48.60
C VAL A 433 4.69 -3.66 49.93
N GLU A 434 5.54 -4.05 50.89
CA GLU A 434 5.62 -3.40 52.21
C GLU A 434 5.85 -1.89 52.11
N THR A 435 6.85 -1.50 51.31
CA THR A 435 7.19 -0.10 51.08
C THR A 435 5.99 0.68 50.55
N LEU A 436 5.32 0.16 49.53
CA LEU A 436 4.23 0.86 48.84
C LEU A 436 2.93 0.91 49.65
N PHE A 437 2.67 -0.09 50.50
CA PHE A 437 1.52 -0.10 51.42
C PHE A 437 1.73 0.81 52.64
N ASN A 438 2.98 1.09 53.02
CA ASN A 438 3.32 2.04 54.08
C ASN A 438 3.35 3.51 53.60
N GLU A 439 3.32 3.77 52.29
CA GLU A 439 3.16 5.13 51.76
C GLU A 439 1.83 5.75 52.24
N PRO A 440 1.79 7.02 52.68
CA PRO A 440 0.55 7.64 53.15
C PRO A 440 -0.46 7.81 52.02
N ASP A 441 -1.74 7.56 52.32
CA ASP A 441 -2.81 7.75 51.35
C ASP A 441 -2.88 9.22 50.90
N GLN A 442 -2.78 9.43 49.59
CA GLN A 442 -2.97 10.74 48.97
C GLN A 442 -4.46 10.90 48.63
N LYS A 443 -5.04 12.07 48.92
CA LYS A 443 -6.39 12.38 48.46
C LYS A 443 -6.38 12.52 46.94
N LEU A 444 -6.90 11.53 46.23
CA LEU A 444 -7.14 11.62 44.79
C LEU A 444 -8.30 12.60 44.56
N GLU A 445 -8.03 13.72 43.88
CA GLU A 445 -9.09 14.60 43.39
C GLU A 445 -9.74 13.93 42.17
N GLU A 446 -11.02 13.52 42.28
CA GLU A 446 -11.72 12.76 41.23
C GLU A 446 -11.72 13.49 39.86
N GLU A 447 -11.66 14.83 39.86
CA GLU A 447 -11.59 15.66 38.63
C GLU A 447 -10.21 15.63 37.95
N SER A 448 -9.18 15.07 38.60
CA SER A 448 -7.79 15.01 38.11
C SER A 448 -7.39 13.65 37.55
N LEU A 449 -8.30 12.67 37.58
CA LEU A 449 -7.98 11.30 37.17
C LEU A 449 -7.78 11.22 35.65
N PRO A 450 -6.73 10.55 35.18
CA PRO A 450 -6.36 10.54 33.76
C PRO A 450 -7.22 9.57 32.94
N ILE A 451 -8.10 8.79 33.59
CA ILE A 451 -9.04 7.85 32.98
C ILE A 451 -10.42 7.92 33.66
N PRO A 452 -11.51 7.49 33.00
CA PRO A 452 -12.83 7.40 33.62
C PRO A 452 -12.87 6.45 34.83
N ASN A 453 -13.61 6.82 35.88
CA ASN A 453 -13.77 6.00 37.09
C ASN A 453 -14.29 4.58 36.81
N SER A 454 -15.17 4.42 35.81
CA SER A 454 -15.66 3.08 35.42
C SER A 454 -14.52 2.18 34.96
N LEU A 455 -13.62 2.69 34.14
CA LEU A 455 -12.47 1.95 33.62
C LEU A 455 -11.44 1.65 34.72
N ARG A 456 -11.22 2.61 35.63
CA ARG A 456 -10.41 2.41 36.84
C ARG A 456 -10.94 1.27 37.70
N CYS A 457 -12.26 1.21 37.91
CA CYS A 457 -12.90 0.11 38.64
C CYS A 457 -12.75 -1.23 37.92
N ASP A 458 -12.93 -1.25 36.60
CA ASP A 458 -12.74 -2.46 35.79
C ASP A 458 -11.29 -2.99 35.86
N LEU A 459 -10.32 -2.09 35.88
CA LEU A 459 -8.89 -2.42 36.07
C LEU A 459 -8.64 -3.06 37.42
N LEU A 460 -9.08 -2.42 38.51
CA LEU A 460 -8.92 -2.95 39.86
C LEU A 460 -9.61 -4.31 39.96
N LEU A 461 -10.81 -4.47 39.42
CA LEU A 461 -11.50 -5.75 39.39
C LEU A 461 -10.69 -6.83 38.65
N ALA A 462 -10.11 -6.52 37.49
CA ALA A 462 -9.30 -7.46 36.71
C ALA A 462 -8.00 -7.88 37.42
N LEU A 463 -7.39 -7.00 38.22
CA LEU A 463 -6.27 -7.34 39.10
C LEU A 463 -6.73 -8.27 40.23
N LYS A 464 -7.84 -7.93 40.89
CA LYS A 464 -8.41 -8.70 42.00
C LYS A 464 -8.79 -10.13 41.59
N THR A 465 -9.24 -10.35 40.36
CA THR A 465 -9.53 -11.72 39.87
C THR A 465 -8.29 -12.62 39.80
N GLN A 466 -7.08 -12.06 39.87
CA GLN A 466 -5.84 -12.84 39.94
C GLN A 466 -5.52 -13.31 41.36
N TRP A 467 -6.21 -12.78 42.38
CA TRP A 467 -5.83 -12.99 43.78
C TRP A 467 -6.53 -14.23 44.34
N PRO A 468 -5.84 -15.05 45.16
CA PRO A 468 -6.44 -16.23 45.77
C PRO A 468 -7.41 -15.90 46.92
N PHE A 469 -7.62 -14.60 47.21
CA PHE A 469 -8.43 -14.11 48.32
C PHE A 469 -9.08 -12.75 47.98
N ASP A 470 -10.15 -12.42 48.69
CA ASP A 470 -10.90 -11.17 48.52
C ASP A 470 -10.26 -10.01 49.29
N PRO A 471 -9.92 -8.89 48.64
CA PRO A 471 -9.21 -7.77 49.24
C PRO A 471 -10.06 -6.66 49.85
N GLU A 472 -11.38 -6.83 50.01
CA GLU A 472 -12.28 -5.75 50.41
C GLU A 472 -11.80 -4.87 51.60
N PHE A 473 -11.01 -5.40 52.56
CA PHE A 473 -10.45 -4.60 53.66
C PHE A 473 -9.11 -5.10 54.19
N TRP A 474 -8.01 -4.83 53.49
CA TRP A 474 -6.69 -5.32 53.88
C TRP A 474 -5.72 -4.18 54.22
N ASP A 475 -5.68 -3.83 55.51
CA ASP A 475 -4.58 -3.06 56.07
C ASP A 475 -3.27 -3.85 55.94
N TRP A 476 -2.13 -3.14 55.87
CA TRP A 476 -0.82 -3.78 55.68
C TRP A 476 -0.56 -4.90 56.70
N LYS A 477 -1.02 -4.74 57.94
CA LYS A 477 -0.91 -5.74 59.00
C LYS A 477 -1.55 -7.08 58.63
N THR A 478 -2.72 -7.05 57.99
CA THR A 478 -3.41 -8.26 57.55
C THR A 478 -2.76 -8.85 56.31
N LEU A 479 -2.25 -8.02 55.38
CA LEU A 479 -1.49 -8.46 54.20
C LEU A 479 -0.19 -9.15 54.58
N LYS A 480 0.62 -8.53 55.45
CA LYS A 480 1.93 -9.02 55.89
C LYS A 480 1.88 -10.49 56.30
N ARG A 481 0.90 -10.87 57.14
CA ARG A 481 0.73 -12.26 57.59
C ARG A 481 0.45 -13.25 56.44
N ASN A 482 -0.38 -12.87 55.47
CA ASN A 482 -0.72 -13.75 54.36
C ASN A 482 0.41 -13.80 53.33
N CYS A 483 1.10 -12.69 53.07
CA CYS A 483 2.30 -12.67 52.23
C CYS A 483 3.39 -13.60 52.80
N LEU A 484 3.71 -13.50 54.09
CA LEU A 484 4.67 -14.38 54.75
C LEU A 484 4.24 -15.86 54.68
N THR A 485 2.94 -16.14 54.77
CA THR A 485 2.43 -17.52 54.63
C THR A 485 2.65 -18.06 53.21
N LEU A 486 2.44 -17.22 52.18
CA LEU A 486 2.60 -17.60 50.78
C LEU A 486 4.06 -17.77 50.36
N MET A 487 5.00 -17.06 51.01
CA MET A 487 6.43 -17.19 50.78
C MET A 487 7.04 -18.51 51.26
N GLY A 488 6.37 -19.21 52.20
CA GLY A 488 6.87 -20.48 52.75
C GLY A 488 8.25 -20.33 53.38
N ASP A 489 9.22 -21.11 52.91
CA ASP A 489 10.59 -21.13 53.45
C ASP A 489 11.32 -19.78 53.27
N GLU A 490 10.98 -18.99 52.25
CA GLU A 490 11.59 -17.67 52.05
C GLU A 490 11.20 -16.67 53.15
N ALA A 491 10.10 -16.92 53.87
CA ALA A 491 9.68 -16.07 54.98
C ALA A 491 10.69 -16.07 56.14
N SER A 492 11.50 -17.13 56.31
CA SER A 492 12.55 -17.13 57.34
C SER A 492 13.66 -16.12 57.04
N ILE A 493 13.90 -15.82 55.75
CA ILE A 493 14.86 -14.80 55.31
C ILE A 493 14.33 -13.42 55.70
N VAL A 494 13.05 -13.14 55.41
CA VAL A 494 12.38 -11.89 55.81
C VAL A 494 12.43 -11.71 57.33
N SER A 495 12.10 -12.75 58.11
CA SER A 495 12.18 -12.70 59.58
C SER A 495 13.59 -12.38 60.08
N SER A 496 14.62 -12.95 59.44
CA SER A 496 16.02 -12.71 59.82
C SER A 496 16.46 -11.28 59.48
N ILE A 497 15.99 -10.72 58.36
CA ILE A 497 16.27 -9.34 57.95
C ILE A 497 15.54 -8.34 58.85
N ASP A 498 14.25 -8.58 59.13
CA ASP A 498 13.46 -7.72 60.04
C ASP A 498 14.09 -7.73 61.45
N GLU A 499 14.53 -8.88 61.97
CA GLU A 499 15.26 -8.97 63.24
C GLU A 499 16.60 -8.21 63.22
N LEU A 500 17.33 -8.19 62.11
CA LEU A 500 18.57 -7.42 61.99
C LEU A 500 18.30 -5.91 61.95
N ASN A 501 17.26 -5.48 61.23
CA ASN A 501 16.86 -4.07 61.16
C ASN A 501 16.31 -3.56 62.50
N ASP A 502 15.51 -4.36 63.21
CA ASP A 502 15.00 -4.02 64.55
C ASP A 502 16.12 -3.97 65.61
N ASN A 503 17.25 -4.65 65.37
CA ASN A 503 18.44 -4.60 66.24
C ASN A 503 19.43 -3.47 65.87
N GLU A 504 19.22 -2.76 64.76
CA GLU A 504 20.04 -1.60 64.34
C GLU A 504 19.53 -0.24 64.88
N GLU A 505 18.37 -0.19 65.53
CA GLU A 505 18.01 0.93 66.43
C GLU A 505 18.24 0.54 67.90
N PRO A 506 19.43 0.89 68.44
CA PRO A 506 19.40 1.72 69.64
C PRO A 506 20.49 2.80 69.69
N ASP A 507 20.08 3.93 70.25
CA ASP A 507 20.87 5.00 70.87
C ASP A 507 21.63 5.98 69.94
N GLU A 508 21.03 7.15 69.71
CA GLU A 508 21.59 8.39 70.29
C GLU A 508 20.52 9.50 70.43
N LEU A 509 20.47 10.02 71.65
CA LEU A 509 19.61 11.08 72.20
C LEU A 509 19.85 12.46 71.59
#